data_AF-A0A529XBE4-F1
#
_entry.id   AF-A0A529XBE4-F1
#
_cell.length_a   1.000
_cell.length_b   1.000
_cell.length_c   1.000
_cell.angle_alpha   90.00
_cell.angle_beta   90.00
_cell.angle_gamma   90.00
#
_symmetry.space_group_name_H-M   'P 1'
#
loop_
_entity.id
_entity.type
_entity.pdbx_description
1 polymer ?
#
loop_
_entity_poly.entity_id
_entity_poly.type
_entity_poly.pdbx_seq_one_letter_code
_entity_poly.pdbx_strand_id
1 'polypeptide(L)' 'MTRSIRLIADDYGLAPGVSSAILNLIERGRLTGTGCMTGFPEWEEAAARLRPFRRRAAVGLHLT' A
#
# COMPACT_ATOMS: atom_id res chain seq x y z
N MET A 1 -28.85 7.43 -1.56
CA MET A 1 -27.88 6.43 -2.04
C MET A 1 -26.48 6.91 -1.72
N THR A 2 -25.72 6.21 -0.88
CA THR A 2 -24.31 6.54 -0.62
C THR A 2 -23.43 5.88 -1.68
N ARG A 3 -22.58 6.65 -2.36
CA ARG A 3 -21.58 6.11 -3.29
C ARG A 3 -20.37 5.61 -2.49
N SER A 4 -19.89 4.41 -2.81
CA SER A 4 -18.66 3.86 -2.26
C SER A 4 -17.49 4.22 -3.17
N ILE A 5 -16.38 4.70 -2.59
CA ILE A 5 -15.15 5.04 -3.31
C ILE A 5 -14.00 4.26 -2.70
N ARG A 6 -13.15 3.70 -3.55
CA ARG A 6 -11.87 3.10 -3.18
C ARG A 6 -10.76 4.05 -3.59
N LEU A 7 -10.06 4.63 -2.62
CA LEU A 7 -8.86 5.41 -2.87
C LEU A 7 -7.64 4.51 -2.65
N ILE A 8 -6.85 4.33 -3.70
CA ILE A 8 -5.70 3.41 -3.76
C ILE A 8 -4.48 4.24 -4.13
N ALA A 9 -3.34 3.99 -3.48
CA ALA A 9 -2.06 4.56 -3.88
C ALA A 9 -1.20 3.47 -4.53
N ASP A 10 -0.63 3.75 -5.69
CA ASP A 10 0.31 2.85 -6.34
C ASP A 10 1.74 3.01 -5.78
N ASP A 11 2.67 2.22 -6.31
CA ASP A 11 4.11 2.30 -6.07
C ASP A 11 4.60 1.92 -4.66
N TYR A 12 3.83 1.13 -3.91
CA TYR A 12 4.34 0.57 -2.66
C TYR A 12 5.50 -0.39 -2.92
N GLY A 13 6.65 -0.15 -2.27
CA GLY A 13 7.89 -0.89 -2.55
C GLY A 13 8.83 -0.21 -3.54
N LEU A 14 8.44 0.90 -4.18
CA LEU A 14 9.32 1.65 -5.10
C LEU A 14 10.49 2.35 -4.38
N ALA A 15 10.20 3.00 -3.25
CA ALA A 15 11.19 3.71 -2.45
C ALA A 15 10.79 3.77 -0.97
N PRO A 16 11.73 3.94 -0.03
CA PRO A 16 11.42 4.03 1.41
C PRO A 16 10.45 5.16 1.77
N GLY A 17 10.62 6.34 1.14
CA GLY A 17 9.76 7.50 1.36
C GLY A 17 8.33 7.28 0.86
N VAL A 18 8.19 6.72 -0.35
CA VAL A 18 6.88 6.37 -0.95
C VAL A 18 6.15 5.37 -0.07
N SER A 19 6.84 4.28 0.29
CA SER A 19 6.28 3.22 1.14
C SER A 19 5.83 3.76 2.50
N SER A 20 6.63 4.64 3.12
CA SER A 20 6.30 5.22 4.42
C SER A 20 5.09 6.17 4.36
N ALA A 21 4.98 6.98 3.29
CA ALA A 21 3.83 7.85 3.09
C ALA A 21 2.53 7.03 2.89
N ILE A 22 2.59 5.97 2.07
CA ILE A 22 1.44 5.06 1.84
C ILE A 22 0.99 4.42 3.15
N LEU A 23 1.91 3.85 3.94
CA LEU A 23 1.56 3.24 5.23
C LEU A 23 0.97 4.27 6.20
N ASN A 24 1.52 5.49 6.25
CA ASN A 24 0.98 6.55 7.11
C ASN A 24 -0.45 6.95 6.72
N LEU A 25 -0.74 7.02 5.41
CA LEU A 25 -2.09 7.32 4.92
C LEU A 25 -3.06 6.17 5.17
N ILE A 26 -2.64 4.91 5.02
CA ILE A 26 -3.44 3.74 5.39
C ILE A 26 -3.72 3.74 6.90
N GLU A 27 -2.71 4.02 7.73
CA GLU A 27 -2.85 4.09 9.18
C GLU A 27 -3.87 5.15 9.63
N ARG A 28 -3.89 6.29 8.95
CA ARG A 28 -4.88 7.37 9.17
C ARG A 28 -6.23 7.13 8.50
N GLY A 29 -6.44 5.98 7.85
CA GLY A 29 -7.68 5.64 7.15
C GLY A 29 -7.98 6.52 5.93
N ARG A 30 -6.95 7.17 5.37
CA ARG A 30 -7.07 8.03 4.18
C ARG A 30 -7.03 7.24 2.88
N LEU A 31 -6.34 6.10 2.88
CA LEU A 31 -6.32 5.14 1.78
C LEU A 31 -7.09 3.88 2.15
N THR A 32 -7.70 3.27 1.13
CA THR A 32 -8.40 1.98 1.22
C THR A 32 -7.59 0.83 0.64
N GLY A 33 -6.38 1.10 0.12
CA GLY A 33 -5.51 0.09 -0.44
C GLY A 33 -4.25 0.63 -1.11
N THR A 34 -3.40 -0.28 -1.57
CA THR A 34 -2.19 0.04 -2.33
C THR A 34 -1.79 -1.07 -3.31
N GLY A 35 -1.16 -0.67 -4.43
CA GLY A 35 -0.50 -1.56 -5.39
C GLY A 35 0.99 -1.71 -5.08
N CYS A 36 1.47 -2.95 -5.03
CA CYS A 36 2.84 -3.27 -4.61
C CYS A 36 3.75 -3.62 -5.79
N MET A 37 4.89 -2.95 -5.90
CA MET A 37 5.97 -3.28 -6.82
C MET A 37 6.91 -4.31 -6.17
N THR A 38 6.67 -5.59 -6.47
CA THR A 38 7.30 -6.70 -5.73
C THR A 38 8.63 -7.20 -6.32
N GLY A 39 9.09 -6.58 -7.41
CA GLY A 39 10.33 -6.96 -8.10
C GLY A 39 11.61 -6.35 -7.54
N PHE A 40 11.52 -5.40 -6.60
CA PHE A 40 12.69 -4.74 -6.02
C PHE A 40 13.33 -5.56 -4.88
N PRO A 41 14.66 -5.50 -4.68
CA PRO A 41 15.36 -6.23 -3.62
C PRO A 41 14.80 -6.01 -2.21
N GLU A 42 14.31 -4.80 -1.94
CA GLU A 42 13.78 -4.37 -0.64
C GLU A 42 12.35 -4.89 -0.37
N TRP A 43 11.76 -5.64 -1.31
CA TRP A 43 10.37 -6.10 -1.20
C TRP A 43 10.10 -6.91 0.07
N GLU A 44 11.03 -7.75 0.52
CA GLU A 44 10.81 -8.56 1.72
C GLU A 44 10.58 -7.68 2.96
N GLU A 45 11.37 -6.62 3.12
CA GLU A 45 11.21 -5.65 4.20
C GLU A 45 9.90 -4.86 4.05
N ALA A 46 9.60 -4.39 2.84
CA ALA A 46 8.35 -3.67 2.56
C ALA A 46 7.12 -4.56 2.85
N ALA A 47 7.12 -5.80 2.38
CA ALA A 47 6.04 -6.76 2.64
C ALA A 47 5.83 -6.98 4.14
N ALA A 48 6.90 -7.10 4.93
CA ALA A 48 6.82 -7.23 6.38
C ALA A 48 6.15 -6.00 7.03
N ARG A 49 6.51 -4.79 6.60
CA ARG A 49 5.91 -3.54 7.08
C ARG A 49 4.43 -3.39 6.70
N LEU A 50 3.98 -4.01 5.61
CA LEU A 50 2.59 -3.96 5.14
C LEU A 50 1.66 -4.95 5.88
N ARG A 51 2.19 -6.07 6.42
CA ARG A 51 1.41 -7.13 7.09
C ARG A 51 0.40 -6.65 8.14
N PRO A 52 0.70 -5.65 9.01
CA PRO A 52 -0.25 -5.16 9.99
C PRO A 52 -1.52 -4.54 9.38
N PHE A 53 -1.44 -4.06 8.14
CA PHE A 53 -2.52 -3.32 7.47
C PHE A 53 -3.42 -4.19 6.59
N ARG A 54 -3.15 -5.50 6.45
CA ARG A 54 -3.89 -6.41 5.53
C ARG A 54 -5.40 -6.50 5.79
N ARG A 55 -5.85 -6.16 7.00
CA ARG A 55 -7.29 -6.12 7.37
C ARG A 55 -7.91 -4.72 7.23
N ARG A 56 -7.09 -3.69 7.02
CA ARG A 56 -7.48 -2.27 6.96
C ARG A 56 -7.45 -1.71 5.53
N ALA A 57 -6.61 -2.28 4.68
CA ALA A 57 -6.37 -1.83 3.31
C ALA A 57 -6.27 -3.04 2.37
N ALA A 58 -6.80 -2.89 1.16
CA ALA A 58 -6.56 -3.87 0.11
C ALA A 58 -5.11 -3.78 -0.37
N VAL A 59 -4.50 -4.95 -0.59
CA VAL A 59 -3.12 -5.06 -1.07
C VAL A 59 -3.17 -5.75 -2.42
N GLY A 60 -2.75 -5.02 -3.46
CA GLY A 60 -2.68 -5.52 -4.84
C GLY A 60 -1.24 -5.63 -5.34
N LEU A 61 -1.06 -6.29 -6.48
CA LEU A 61 0.19 -6.34 -7.22
C LEU A 61 0.18 -5.25 -8.30
N HIS A 62 1.27 -4.48 -8.38
CA HIS A 62 1.49 -3.49 -9.44
C HIS A 62 2.45 -4.09 -10.47
N LEU A 63 1.93 -4.48 -11.63
CA LEU A 63 2.71 -5.03 -12.74
C LEU A 63 3.31 -3.87 -13.54
N THR A 64 4.60 -4.00 -13.89
CA THR A 64 5.37 -2.99 -14.63
C THR A 64 6.19 -3.65 -15.71
#